data_AF-A0A941AJG0-F1
#
_entry.id   AF-A0A941AJG0-F1
#
_cell.length_a   1.000
_cell.length_b   1.000
_cell.length_c   1.000
_cell.angle_alpha   90.00
_cell.angle_beta   90.00
_cell.angle_gamma   90.00
#
_symmetry.space_group_name_H-M   'P 1'
#
loop_
_entity.id
_entity.type
_entity.pdbx_description
1 polymer ?
#
loop_
_entity_poly.entity_id
_entity_poly.type
_entity_poly.pdbx_seq_one_letter_code
_entity_poly.pdbx_strand_id
1 'polypeptide(L)'
;MGSRARRAWIAVGGAFTAISVIVVAFAISDGIRVGHGFGGRSGPPPPRVMKTELSSRAYSLLASVVVVEAAGRTSVRVLPGPPGRLSVLRELTWYDDDRGGDLKETWENGRKLSVDLDCPRDECHATYTLTVPSGTRVEMRTPDGERSCLSEECAAQAAPAPPSPEVPPSAAPSPKAPSPAAPPSAAPLPDAPSPGTV
;
A
#
# COMPACT_ATOMS: atom_id res chain seq x y z
N MET A 1 -30.74 48.41 -26.54
CA MET A 1 -29.60 48.43 -25.59
C MET A 1 -30.18 48.14 -24.22
N GLY A 2 -30.37 46.87 -23.82
CA GLY A 2 -29.39 46.00 -23.15
C GLY A 2 -29.66 46.07 -21.64
N SER A 3 -29.97 45.03 -20.87
CA SER A 3 -29.96 43.58 -21.08
C SER A 3 -30.89 42.93 -20.03
N ARG A 4 -31.69 41.96 -20.46
CA ARG A 4 -32.31 40.94 -19.60
C ARG A 4 -31.22 39.93 -19.18
N ALA A 5 -31.48 39.19 -18.09
CA ALA A 5 -30.66 38.12 -17.49
C ALA A 5 -29.48 38.65 -16.65
N ARG A 6 -29.38 38.36 -15.34
CA ARG A 6 -29.30 37.02 -14.76
C ARG A 6 -29.92 37.00 -13.34
N ARG A 7 -31.22 36.70 -13.26
CA ARG A 7 -31.88 36.12 -12.08
C ARG A 7 -32.31 34.71 -12.46
N ALA A 8 -31.39 33.78 -12.27
CA ALA A 8 -31.47 32.31 -12.42
C ALA A 8 -30.02 31.90 -12.16
N TRP A 9 -29.68 31.05 -11.20
CA TRP A 9 -29.95 29.61 -11.23
C TRP A 9 -30.10 29.08 -9.80
N ILE A 10 -31.34 28.76 -9.43
CA ILE A 10 -31.62 27.66 -8.51
C ILE A 10 -31.69 26.40 -9.38
N ALA A 11 -31.18 25.29 -8.86
CA ALA A 11 -31.03 23.97 -9.49
C ALA A 11 -29.77 23.81 -10.35
N VAL A 12 -28.74 23.19 -9.77
CA VAL A 12 -28.05 21.96 -10.22
C VAL A 12 -26.83 21.81 -9.31
N GLY A 13 -26.78 20.72 -8.57
CA GLY A 13 -25.74 20.44 -7.56
C GLY A 13 -26.12 19.27 -6.64
N GLY A 14 -27.38 18.83 -6.67
CA GLY A 14 -27.86 17.57 -6.08
C GLY A 14 -27.73 16.36 -7.00
N ALA A 15 -26.66 16.28 -7.81
CA ALA A 15 -26.41 15.17 -8.72
C ALA A 15 -24.91 14.99 -8.99
N PHE A 16 -24.15 14.62 -7.95
CA PHE A 16 -22.88 13.89 -8.09
C PHE A 16 -22.79 12.79 -7.02
N THR A 17 -23.92 12.13 -6.76
CA THR A 17 -23.99 10.83 -6.08
C THR A 17 -23.94 9.73 -7.12
N ALA A 18 -22.76 9.48 -7.67
CA ALA A 18 -22.43 8.23 -8.38
C ALA A 18 -20.91 8.21 -8.61
N ILE A 19 -20.31 7.01 -8.55
CA ILE A 19 -18.88 6.69 -8.87
C ILE A 19 -17.97 6.86 -7.63
N SER A 20 -17.48 5.85 -6.92
CA SER A 20 -17.38 4.39 -7.17
C SER A 20 -17.26 3.64 -5.85
N VAL A 21 -18.22 2.80 -5.49
CA VAL A 21 -17.99 1.76 -4.49
C VAL A 21 -17.56 0.50 -5.25
N ILE A 22 -16.26 0.34 -5.48
CA ILE A 22 -15.72 -0.92 -5.98
C ILE A 22 -15.58 -1.85 -4.77
N VAL A 23 -16.63 -2.64 -4.50
CA VAL A 23 -16.51 -3.82 -3.65
C VAL A 23 -16.04 -4.95 -4.55
N VAL A 24 -14.74 -5.25 -4.53
CA VAL A 24 -14.24 -6.51 -5.10
C VAL A 24 -14.56 -7.62 -4.10
N ALA A 25 -15.74 -8.21 -4.22
CA ALA A 25 -16.05 -9.48 -3.59
C ALA A 25 -15.41 -10.59 -4.42
N PHE A 26 -14.20 -11.00 -4.07
CA PHE A 26 -13.66 -12.28 -4.54
C PHE A 26 -14.41 -13.41 -3.83
N ALA A 27 -15.53 -13.82 -4.41
CA ALA A 27 -16.18 -15.09 -4.12
C ALA A 27 -15.53 -16.16 -5.01
N ILE A 28 -14.44 -16.76 -4.55
CA ILE A 28 -13.96 -18.03 -5.12
C ILE A 28 -13.62 -18.94 -3.94
N SER A 29 -14.57 -19.82 -3.60
CA SER A 29 -14.33 -21.23 -3.25
C SER A 29 -15.60 -21.79 -2.60
N ASP A 30 -16.58 -22.14 -3.43
CA ASP A 30 -17.57 -23.15 -3.04
C ASP A 30 -17.05 -24.50 -3.57
N GLY A 31 -16.05 -25.02 -2.86
CA GLY A 31 -15.55 -26.36 -3.07
C GLY A 31 -16.59 -27.36 -2.58
N ILE A 32 -17.38 -27.87 -3.52
CA ILE A 32 -18.30 -29.00 -3.40
C ILE A 32 -17.74 -30.04 -2.42
N ARG A 33 -18.29 -30.11 -1.20
CA ARG A 33 -17.99 -31.18 -0.25
C ARG A 33 -18.74 -32.45 -0.67
N VAL A 34 -18.17 -33.19 -1.61
CA VAL A 34 -18.53 -34.60 -1.79
C VAL A 34 -17.95 -35.35 -0.61
N GLY A 35 -18.80 -35.60 0.39
CA GLY A 35 -18.48 -36.52 1.47
C GLY A 35 -18.46 -37.94 0.94
N HIS A 36 -17.30 -38.60 0.98
CA HIS A 36 -17.18 -40.06 1.01
C HIS A 36 -16.10 -40.43 2.03
N GLY A 37 -16.46 -41.34 2.94
CA GLY A 37 -15.65 -41.73 4.08
C GLY A 37 -14.47 -42.64 3.73
N PHE A 38 -13.94 -43.22 4.83
CA PHE A 38 -12.88 -44.22 4.95
C PHE A 38 -11.44 -43.72 5.13
N GLY A 39 -10.85 -44.18 6.24
CA GLY A 39 -9.41 -44.35 6.40
C GLY A 39 -8.79 -43.38 7.39
N GLY A 40 -8.48 -43.90 8.59
CA GLY A 40 -7.51 -43.31 9.51
C GLY A 40 -6.13 -43.28 8.85
N ARG A 41 -5.91 -42.29 7.98
CA ARG A 41 -4.64 -42.04 7.33
C ARG A 41 -3.87 -41.07 8.22
N SER A 42 -2.90 -41.61 8.95
CA SER A 42 -1.79 -40.85 9.54
C SER A 42 -0.91 -40.31 8.40
N GLY A 43 -1.47 -39.43 7.58
CA GLY A 43 -0.73 -38.62 6.62
C GLY A 43 -0.08 -37.44 7.35
N PRO A 44 0.98 -36.85 6.77
CA PRO A 44 1.49 -35.58 7.28
C PRO A 44 0.33 -34.56 7.35
N PRO A 45 0.31 -33.70 8.38
CA PRO A 45 -0.71 -32.65 8.46
C PRO A 45 -0.69 -31.83 7.16
N PRO A 46 -1.86 -31.36 6.69
CA PRO A 46 -1.91 -30.49 5.52
C PRO A 46 -1.03 -29.25 5.75
N PRO A 47 -0.41 -28.71 4.69
CA PRO A 47 0.37 -27.48 4.82
C PRO A 47 -0.55 -26.37 5.32
N ARG A 48 -0.11 -25.66 6.37
CA ARG A 48 -0.84 -24.49 6.86
C ARG A 48 -0.78 -23.38 5.82
N VAL A 49 -1.93 -22.81 5.49
CA VAL A 49 -2.02 -21.73 4.51
C VAL A 49 -2.18 -20.40 5.24
N MET A 50 -1.25 -19.48 5.02
CA MET A 50 -1.36 -18.12 5.55
C MET A 50 -2.47 -17.37 4.81
N LYS A 51 -3.34 -16.71 5.57
CA LYS A 51 -4.41 -15.83 5.10
C LYS A 51 -4.06 -14.39 5.47
N THR A 52 -4.48 -13.47 4.61
CA THR A 52 -4.29 -12.05 4.81
C THR A 52 -5.61 -11.33 4.57
N GLU A 53 -5.99 -10.44 5.49
CA GLU A 53 -7.10 -9.51 5.34
C GLU A 53 -6.57 -8.08 5.33
N LEU A 54 -7.03 -7.32 4.34
CA LEU A 54 -6.72 -5.91 4.19
C LEU A 54 -7.97 -5.08 4.48
N SER A 55 -7.83 -4.07 5.35
CA SER A 55 -8.89 -3.09 5.63
C SER A 55 -8.34 -1.68 5.50
N SER A 56 -9.08 -0.79 4.84
CA SER A 56 -8.67 0.61 4.66
C SER A 56 -9.79 1.55 5.08
N ARG A 57 -9.46 2.56 5.87
CA ARG A 57 -10.38 3.59 6.35
C ARG A 57 -9.75 4.97 6.24
N ALA A 58 -10.57 5.98 5.99
CA ALA A 58 -10.14 7.37 5.93
C ALA A 58 -11.04 8.25 6.79
N TYR A 59 -10.42 9.21 7.47
CA TYR A 59 -11.04 10.14 8.41
C TYR A 59 -10.62 11.57 8.08
N SER A 60 -11.55 12.51 8.26
CA SER A 60 -11.22 13.93 8.30
C SER A 60 -10.55 14.24 9.64
N LEU A 61 -9.33 14.75 9.62
CA LEU A 61 -8.60 15.09 10.83
C LEU A 61 -8.46 16.61 10.94
N LEU A 62 -9.15 17.19 11.93
CA LEU A 62 -9.01 18.60 12.29
C LEU A 62 -8.14 18.79 13.55
N ALA A 63 -7.84 17.70 14.25
CA ALA A 63 -7.01 17.72 15.44
C ALA A 63 -5.52 17.70 15.07
N SER A 64 -4.70 18.38 15.86
CA SER A 64 -3.24 18.36 15.75
C SER A 64 -2.58 17.16 16.46
N VAL A 65 -3.38 16.30 17.10
CA VAL A 65 -2.90 15.12 17.83
C VAL A 65 -3.72 13.89 17.44
N VAL A 66 -3.01 12.80 17.16
CA VAL A 66 -3.57 11.46 16.96
C VAL A 66 -2.99 10.53 18.01
N VAL A 67 -3.86 9.79 18.69
CA VAL A 67 -3.48 8.82 19.73
C VAL A 67 -3.68 7.41 19.18
N VAL A 68 -2.67 6.56 19.33
CA VAL A 68 -2.71 5.15 18.95
C VAL A 68 -2.40 4.31 20.17
N GLU A 69 -3.38 3.53 20.61
CA GLU A 69 -3.22 2.52 21.65
C GLU A 69 -3.32 1.17 20.96
N ALA A 70 -2.21 0.45 20.90
CA ALA A 70 -2.12 -0.86 20.28
C ALA A 70 -1.62 -1.86 21.32
N ALA A 71 -2.34 -2.96 21.48
CA ALA A 71 -2.00 -4.08 22.34
C ALA A 71 -1.85 -5.36 21.52
N GLY A 72 -1.31 -6.40 22.15
CA GLY A 72 -1.16 -7.72 21.53
C GLY A 72 -0.13 -7.73 20.40
N ARG A 73 -0.34 -8.58 19.39
CA ARG A 73 0.62 -8.75 18.27
C ARG A 73 0.38 -7.75 17.14
N THR A 74 0.56 -6.47 17.46
CA THR A 74 0.32 -5.35 16.55
C THR A 74 1.59 -4.57 16.26
N SER A 75 1.72 -4.09 15.03
CA SER A 75 2.80 -3.18 14.62
C SER A 75 2.23 -1.94 13.96
N VAL A 76 2.75 -0.77 14.31
CA VAL A 76 2.23 0.52 13.84
C VAL A 76 3.32 1.27 13.07
N ARG A 77 3.01 1.63 11.83
CA ARG A 77 3.82 2.46 10.94
C ARG A 77 3.10 3.78 10.67
N VAL A 78 3.85 4.87 10.68
CA VAL A 78 3.34 6.20 10.36
C VAL A 78 3.98 6.67 9.07
N LEU A 79 3.18 7.21 8.16
CA LEU A 79 3.61 7.77 6.89
C LEU A 79 3.08 9.20 6.75
N PRO A 80 3.77 10.07 6.00
CA PRO A 80 3.28 11.42 5.73
C PRO A 80 2.04 11.36 4.85
N GLY A 81 1.05 12.19 5.18
CA GLY A 81 -0.24 12.25 4.51
C GLY A 81 -0.64 13.64 4.03
N PRO A 82 -1.70 13.73 3.20
CA PRO A 82 -2.24 15.00 2.76
C PRO A 82 -2.86 15.77 3.94
N PRO A 83 -2.92 17.12 3.86
CA PRO A 83 -3.50 17.94 4.92
C PRO A 83 -4.98 17.59 5.16
N GLY A 84 -5.38 17.57 6.44
CA GLY A 84 -6.78 17.38 6.85
C GLY A 84 -7.34 15.97 6.72
N ARG A 85 -6.52 14.97 6.34
CA ARG A 85 -6.97 13.59 6.14
C ARG A 85 -6.03 12.59 6.80
N LEU A 86 -6.61 11.74 7.64
CA LEU A 86 -5.97 10.56 8.22
C LEU A 86 -6.45 9.32 7.46
N SER A 87 -5.54 8.51 6.95
CA SER A 87 -5.88 7.20 6.38
C SER A 87 -5.23 6.09 7.19
N VAL A 88 -5.95 4.98 7.38
CA VAL A 88 -5.47 3.82 8.12
C VAL A 88 -5.66 2.59 7.26
N LEU A 89 -4.55 1.92 6.98
CA LEU A 89 -4.51 0.61 6.34
C LEU A 89 -4.13 -0.43 7.39
N ARG A 90 -4.96 -1.46 7.53
CA ARG A 90 -4.69 -2.64 8.35
C ARG A 90 -4.42 -3.83 7.44
N GLU A 91 -3.36 -4.55 7.76
CA GLU A 91 -3.05 -5.86 7.21
C GLU A 91 -3.02 -6.86 8.37
N LEU A 92 -3.97 -7.79 8.40
CA LEU A 92 -4.06 -8.85 9.41
C LEU A 92 -3.68 -10.16 8.75
N THR A 93 -2.72 -10.89 9.33
CA THR A 93 -2.22 -12.18 8.83
C THR A 93 -2.42 -13.28 9.87
N TRP A 94 -2.82 -14.47 9.43
CA TRP A 94 -3.05 -15.64 10.28
C TRP A 94 -3.10 -16.94 9.47
N TYR A 95 -2.95 -18.12 10.10
CA TYR A 95 -3.08 -19.41 9.42
C TYR A 95 -4.52 -19.92 9.34
N ASP A 96 -4.86 -20.70 8.32
CA ASP A 96 -6.23 -21.14 8.03
C ASP A 96 -6.93 -21.94 9.14
N ASP A 97 -6.16 -22.56 10.04
CA ASP A 97 -6.62 -23.33 11.18
C ASP A 97 -7.05 -22.45 12.37
N ASP A 98 -6.70 -21.16 12.36
CA ASP A 98 -7.04 -20.19 13.37
C ASP A 98 -7.97 -19.10 12.76
N ARG A 99 -9.02 -18.67 13.47
CA ARG A 99 -9.74 -17.45 13.08
C ARG A 99 -8.93 -16.27 13.58
N GLY A 100 -8.14 -15.61 12.72
CA GLY A 100 -7.66 -14.20 12.77
C GLY A 100 -7.32 -13.50 14.10
N GLY A 101 -7.27 -14.19 15.23
CA GLY A 101 -7.41 -13.61 16.56
C GLY A 101 -8.80 -12.99 16.84
N ASP A 102 -9.01 -12.65 18.11
CA ASP A 102 -10.09 -11.75 18.52
C ASP A 102 -9.59 -10.31 18.40
N LEU A 103 -9.89 -9.67 17.27
CA LEU A 103 -9.52 -8.27 17.00
C LEU A 103 -10.62 -7.31 17.46
N LYS A 104 -10.29 -6.46 18.44
CA LYS A 104 -11.12 -5.32 18.86
C LYS A 104 -10.49 -4.03 18.37
N GLU A 105 -11.16 -3.37 17.44
CA GLU A 105 -10.73 -2.10 16.88
C GLU A 105 -11.81 -1.04 17.14
N THR A 106 -11.43 0.05 17.81
CA THR A 106 -12.33 1.17 18.10
C THR A 106 -11.69 2.49 17.68
N TRP A 107 -12.52 3.36 17.10
CA TRP A 107 -12.14 4.73 16.75
C TRP A 107 -12.98 5.71 17.55
N GLU A 108 -12.32 6.51 18.36
CA GLU A 108 -12.99 7.58 19.11
C GLU A 108 -12.74 8.92 18.42
N ASN A 109 -13.83 9.55 17.98
CA ASN A 109 -13.85 10.90 17.42
C ASN A 109 -12.84 11.13 16.27
N GLY A 110 -12.49 10.07 15.53
CA GLY A 110 -11.53 10.14 14.41
C GLY A 110 -10.10 10.54 14.80
N ARG A 111 -9.75 10.50 16.09
CA ARG A 111 -8.45 10.94 16.62
C ARG A 111 -7.72 9.91 17.46
N LYS A 112 -8.46 8.96 18.05
CA LYS A 112 -7.89 7.91 18.89
C LYS A 112 -8.24 6.56 18.29
N LEU A 113 -7.20 5.80 17.95
CA LEU A 113 -7.28 4.41 17.53
C LEU A 113 -6.93 3.53 18.73
N SER A 114 -7.86 2.68 19.15
CA SER A 114 -7.62 1.63 20.13
C SER A 114 -7.71 0.28 19.43
N VAL A 115 -6.62 -0.50 19.49
CA VAL A 115 -6.50 -1.83 18.90
C VAL A 115 -6.07 -2.79 19.99
N ASP A 116 -6.83 -3.87 20.14
CA ASP A 116 -6.48 -5.01 20.97
C ASP A 116 -6.62 -6.26 20.12
N LEU A 117 -5.51 -6.97 19.91
CA LEU A 117 -5.46 -8.19 19.12
C LEU A 117 -5.02 -9.33 20.03
N ASP A 118 -5.96 -10.20 20.38
CA ASP A 118 -5.68 -11.43 21.08
C ASP A 118 -5.51 -12.57 20.09
N CYS A 119 -4.28 -13.07 19.96
CA CYS A 119 -3.94 -14.14 19.04
C CYS A 119 -3.74 -15.43 19.84
N PRO A 120 -4.40 -16.55 19.47
CA PRO A 120 -4.20 -17.83 20.16
C PRO A 120 -2.81 -18.42 19.92
N ARG A 121 -2.09 -17.96 18.89
CA ARG A 121 -0.76 -18.43 18.49
C ARG A 121 0.12 -17.29 18.01
N ASP A 122 1.40 -17.59 17.80
CA ASP A 122 2.45 -16.61 17.54
C ASP A 122 2.43 -16.05 16.13
N GLU A 123 1.78 -16.75 15.19
CA GLU A 123 1.80 -16.46 13.76
C GLU A 123 0.64 -15.57 13.30
N CYS A 124 -0.17 -15.08 14.24
CA CYS A 124 -1.20 -14.08 14.02
C CYS A 124 -0.63 -12.68 14.32
N HIS A 125 -0.75 -11.76 13.35
CA HIS A 125 -0.15 -10.43 13.43
C HIS A 125 -0.99 -9.40 12.69
N ALA A 126 -1.05 -8.17 13.22
CA ALA A 126 -1.65 -7.04 12.51
C ALA A 126 -0.66 -5.89 12.31
N THR A 127 -0.48 -5.47 11.07
CA THR A 127 0.25 -4.26 10.70
C THR A 127 -0.72 -3.14 10.40
N TYR A 128 -0.56 -2.01 11.09
CA TYR A 128 -1.28 -0.78 10.86
C TYR A 128 -0.36 0.24 10.20
N THR A 129 -0.77 0.79 9.07
CA THR A 129 -0.10 1.90 8.40
C THR A 129 -1.01 3.13 8.46
N LEU A 130 -0.59 4.14 9.21
CA LEU A 130 -1.31 5.40 9.37
C LEU A 130 -0.65 6.46 8.49
N THR A 131 -1.42 7.01 7.56
CA THR A 131 -1.02 8.17 6.76
C THR A 131 -1.57 9.42 7.44
N VAL A 132 -0.68 10.20 8.06
CA VAL A 132 -1.04 11.30 8.97
C VAL A 132 -0.63 12.66 8.36
N PRO A 133 -1.48 13.70 8.42
CA PRO A 133 -1.12 15.04 7.95
C PRO A 133 0.16 15.55 8.59
N SER A 134 0.98 16.28 7.83
CA SER A 134 2.18 16.95 8.36
C SER A 134 1.84 17.90 9.51
N GLY A 135 2.80 18.07 10.44
CA GLY A 135 2.62 18.88 11.64
C GLY A 135 1.70 18.28 12.71
N THR A 136 1.17 17.07 12.49
CA THR A 136 0.38 16.35 13.50
C THR A 136 1.30 15.61 14.46
N ARG A 137 1.04 15.73 15.76
CA ARG A 137 1.70 14.91 16.78
C ARG A 137 1.03 13.54 16.85
N VAL A 138 1.83 12.48 16.86
CA VAL A 138 1.36 11.10 17.05
C VAL A 138 1.85 10.63 18.41
N GLU A 139 0.90 10.25 19.26
CA GLU A 139 1.16 9.61 20.55
C GLU A 139 0.84 8.13 20.40
N MET A 140 1.84 7.27 20.56
CA MET A 140 1.69 5.83 20.39
C MET A 140 2.01 5.12 21.69
N ARG A 141 1.11 4.23 22.09
CA ARG A 141 1.30 3.23 23.14
C ARG A 141 1.21 1.88 22.46
N THR A 142 2.35 1.26 22.22
CA THR A 142 2.43 -0.08 21.62
C THR A 142 3.03 -1.04 22.64
N PRO A 143 3.02 -2.36 22.36
CA PRO A 143 3.72 -3.33 23.21
C PRO A 143 5.23 -3.03 23.35
N ASP A 144 5.81 -2.35 22.37
CA ASP A 144 7.22 -1.94 22.36
C ASP A 144 7.51 -0.72 23.28
N GLY A 145 6.46 -0.03 23.75
CA GLY A 145 6.56 1.11 24.65
C GLY A 145 5.71 2.31 24.22
N GLU A 146 5.86 3.40 24.98
CA GLU A 146 5.22 4.69 24.69
C GLU A 146 6.19 5.61 23.95
N ARG A 147 5.72 6.22 22.86
CA ARG A 147 6.48 7.17 22.06
C ARG A 147 5.60 8.31 21.59
N SER A 148 6.16 9.50 21.55
CA SER A 148 5.51 10.69 20.98
C SER A 148 6.45 11.31 19.97
N CYS A 149 5.97 11.50 18.74
CA CYS A 149 6.75 12.10 17.67
C CYS A 149 5.86 12.94 16.76
N LEU A 150 6.46 13.87 16.02
CA LEU A 150 5.77 14.51 14.90
C LEU A 150 5.65 13.52 13.76
N SER A 151 4.56 13.60 12.99
CA SER A 151 4.27 12.67 11.88
C SER A 151 5.45 12.44 10.94
N GLU A 152 6.24 13.49 10.67
CA GLU A 152 7.43 13.43 9.81
C GLU A 152 8.58 12.66 10.46
N GLU A 153 8.79 12.84 11.77
CA GLU A 153 9.82 12.13 12.53
C GLU A 153 9.46 10.66 12.71
N CYS A 154 8.19 10.35 13.01
CA CYS A 154 7.70 8.98 13.07
C CYS A 154 7.86 8.29 11.70
N ALA A 155 7.63 9.01 10.60
CA ALA A 155 7.79 8.48 9.25
C ALA A 155 9.26 8.21 8.90
N ALA A 156 10.18 9.07 9.31
CA ALA A 156 11.62 8.85 9.11
C ALA A 156 12.11 7.57 9.79
N GLN A 157 11.55 7.23 10.96
CA GLN A 157 11.87 5.99 11.69
C GLN A 157 11.25 4.74 11.05
N ALA A 158 10.15 4.89 10.31
CA ALA A 158 9.47 3.79 9.63
C ALA A 158 10.10 3.43 8.28
N ALA A 159 10.91 4.32 7.71
CA ALA A 159 11.65 4.05 6.48
C ALA A 159 12.69 2.94 6.73
N PRO A 160 12.80 1.93 5.85
CA PRO A 160 13.97 1.05 5.89
C PRO A 160 15.20 1.94 5.76
N ALA A 161 16.24 1.66 6.57
CA ALA A 161 17.52 2.35 6.45
C ALA A 161 17.90 2.43 4.96
N PRO A 162 18.35 3.60 4.45
CA PRO A 162 18.84 3.66 3.09
C PRO A 162 19.87 2.54 2.93
N PRO A 163 19.83 1.74 1.84
CA PRO A 163 20.87 0.75 1.61
C PRO A 163 22.20 1.49 1.74
N SER A 164 23.09 0.99 2.60
CA SER A 164 24.43 1.55 2.70
C SER A 164 24.97 1.71 1.28
N PRO A 165 25.63 2.84 0.94
CA PRO A 165 26.23 2.99 -0.37
C PRO A 165 27.17 1.79 -0.57
N GLU A 166 26.71 0.84 -1.38
CA GLU A 166 27.48 -0.31 -1.80
C GLU A 166 28.65 0.30 -2.55
N VAL A 167 29.81 0.34 -1.89
CA VAL A 167 31.06 0.75 -2.52
C VAL A 167 31.21 -0.18 -3.72
N PRO A 168 31.13 0.30 -4.97
CA PRO A 168 31.30 -0.57 -6.11
C PRO A 168 32.70 -1.19 -5.99
N PRO A 169 32.84 -2.51 -6.18
CA PRO A 169 34.16 -3.12 -6.16
C PRO A 169 35.03 -2.41 -7.18
N SER A 170 36.09 -1.80 -6.65
CA SER A 170 37.11 -1.08 -7.37
C SER A 170 37.68 -1.95 -8.50
N ALA A 171 37.45 -1.51 -9.73
CA ALA A 171 38.19 -1.82 -10.95
C ALA A 171 38.59 -3.30 -11.18
N ALA A 172 37.76 -4.01 -11.95
CA ALA A 172 38.31 -5.06 -12.82
C ALA A 172 39.10 -4.39 -13.97
N PRO A 173 40.31 -4.86 -14.32
CA PRO A 173 41.06 -4.32 -15.45
C PRO A 173 40.31 -4.59 -16.77
N SER A 174 40.04 -3.52 -17.52
CA SER A 174 39.43 -3.58 -18.86
C SER A 174 40.21 -4.55 -19.78
N PRO A 175 39.54 -5.46 -20.50
CA PRO A 175 40.18 -6.21 -21.56
C PRO A 175 40.56 -5.26 -22.71
N LYS A 176 41.82 -5.38 -23.13
CA LYS A 176 42.45 -4.67 -24.25
C LYS A 176 41.62 -4.87 -25.53
N ALA A 177 41.07 -3.77 -26.07
CA ALA A 177 40.34 -3.79 -27.34
C ALA A 177 41.27 -4.25 -28.49
N PRO A 178 40.83 -5.17 -29.37
CA PRO A 178 41.53 -5.43 -30.63
C PRO A 178 41.29 -4.30 -31.64
N SER A 179 42.37 -4.00 -32.39
CA SER A 179 42.46 -2.96 -33.42
C SER A 179 41.32 -2.98 -34.47
N PRO A 180 40.97 -1.82 -35.05
CA PRO A 180 39.94 -1.71 -36.07
C PRO A 180 40.39 -2.34 -37.40
N ALA A 181 39.52 -3.19 -37.95
CA ALA A 181 39.59 -3.66 -39.33
C ALA A 181 39.11 -2.58 -40.31
N ALA A 182 39.74 -2.55 -41.48
CA ALA A 182 39.64 -1.54 -42.52
C ALA A 182 38.20 -1.26 -43.05
N PRO A 183 37.94 -0.05 -43.58
CA PRO A 183 36.65 0.30 -44.16
C PRO A 183 36.43 -0.40 -45.52
N PRO A 184 35.23 -0.91 -45.82
CA PRO A 184 34.88 -1.38 -47.15
C PRO A 184 34.65 -0.22 -48.13
N SER A 185 35.25 -0.37 -49.31
CA SER A 185 35.15 0.53 -50.47
C SER A 185 33.72 0.87 -50.89
N ALA A 186 33.59 2.13 -51.33
CA ALA A 186 32.40 2.73 -51.91
C ALA A 186 31.82 1.92 -53.08
N ALA A 187 30.49 1.76 -53.07
CA ALA A 187 29.72 1.38 -54.25
C ALA A 187 29.18 2.66 -54.95
N PRO A 188 29.17 2.71 -56.29
CA PRO A 188 28.81 3.88 -57.07
C PRO A 188 27.30 4.18 -57.06
N LEU A 189 26.96 5.48 -56.99
CA LEU A 189 25.60 6.00 -57.19
C LEU A 189 25.13 5.73 -58.63
N PRO A 190 23.90 5.27 -58.85
CA PRO A 190 23.23 5.43 -60.13
C PRO A 190 22.63 6.83 -60.26
N ASP A 191 22.95 7.47 -61.38
CA ASP A 191 22.49 8.78 -61.84
C ASP A 191 20.97 8.89 -61.96
N ALA A 192 20.46 10.04 -61.57
CA ALA A 192 19.13 10.52 -61.91
C ALA A 192 19.17 11.36 -63.19
N PRO A 193 18.35 11.02 -64.18
CA PRO A 193 17.77 12.01 -65.09
C PRO A 193 16.25 11.80 -65.21
N SER A 194 15.38 12.76 -65.46
CA SER A 194 15.42 14.21 -65.61
C SER A 194 13.95 14.67 -65.82
N PRO A 195 13.66 15.98 -65.99
CA PRO A 195 12.36 16.60 -65.67
C PRO A 195 11.34 16.65 -66.82
N GLY A 196 10.07 16.89 -66.48
CA GLY A 196 9.04 17.55 -67.32
C GLY A 196 8.60 16.79 -68.58
N THR A 197 7.32 16.62 -68.88
CA THR A 197 6.38 17.54 -69.60
C THR A 197 5.20 16.59 -69.98
N VAL A 198 3.90 16.87 -70.01
CA VAL A 198 3.03 18.03 -70.28
C VAL A 198 1.76 17.82 -69.46
#